data_AF-A0A7K2PC85-F1
#
_entry.id   AF-A0A7K2PC85-F1
#
_cell.length_a   1.000
_cell.length_b   1.000
_cell.length_c   1.000
_cell.angle_alpha   90.00
_cell.angle_beta   90.00
_cell.angle_gamma   90.00
#
_symmetry.space_group_name_H-M   'P 1'
#
loop_
_entity.id
_entity.type
_entity.pdbx_description
1 polymer ?
#
loop_
_entity_poly.entity_id
_entity_poly.type
_entity_poly.pdbx_seq_one_letter_code
_entity_poly.pdbx_strand_id
1 'polypeptide(L)' 'MTERSLGQWPVDEPVDLVPDDLYLRRAAERGRHEVVLGSIRAHLEEQPSPIAVLAAVRRWTNDVIALGDEVAKGKRKPS' A
#
# COMPACT_ATOMS: atom_id res chain seq x y z
N MET A 1 -23.73 12.12 36.56
CA MET A 1 -24.06 11.14 35.51
C MET A 1 -24.65 11.92 34.35
N THR A 2 -23.85 12.31 33.38
CA THR A 2 -24.33 12.94 32.15
C THR A 2 -24.61 11.83 31.14
N GLU A 3 -25.90 11.58 30.90
CA GLU A 3 -26.38 10.68 29.86
C GLU A 3 -25.90 11.18 28.49
N ARG A 4 -25.12 10.35 27.79
CA ARG A 4 -24.73 10.59 26.40
C ARG A 4 -25.85 10.04 25.50
N SER A 5 -26.75 10.92 25.06
CA SER A 5 -27.75 10.58 24.04
C SER A 5 -27.08 10.35 22.68
N LEU A 6 -27.31 9.18 22.08
CA LEU A 6 -26.79 8.82 20.77
C LEU A 6 -27.35 9.76 19.69
N GLY A 7 -26.48 10.38 18.90
CA GLY A 7 -26.86 11.15 17.70
C GLY A 7 -26.63 12.66 17.72
N GLN A 8 -26.00 13.23 18.76
CA GLN A 8 -25.65 14.66 18.76
C GLN A 8 -24.34 14.92 18.00
N TRP A 9 -24.47 15.65 16.90
CA TRP A 9 -23.39 16.34 16.19
C TRP A 9 -23.68 17.85 16.23
N PRO A 10 -22.70 18.73 16.47
CA PRO A 10 -21.27 18.49 16.70
C PRO A 10 -20.93 18.24 18.18
N VAL A 11 -19.86 17.49 18.43
CA VAL A 11 -19.27 17.29 19.76
C VAL A 11 -18.10 18.26 19.95
N ASP A 12 -17.98 18.87 21.14
CA ASP A 12 -16.96 19.90 21.42
C ASP A 12 -15.51 19.37 21.38
N GLU A 13 -15.31 18.08 21.64
CA GLU A 13 -14.03 17.38 21.48
C GLU A 13 -14.25 16.05 20.71
N PRO A 14 -13.94 16.01 19.40
CA PRO A 14 -13.93 14.75 18.67
C PRO A 14 -12.82 13.84 19.22
N VAL A 15 -13.17 12.57 19.49
CA VAL A 15 -12.17 11.54 19.80
C VAL A 15 -11.35 11.28 18.54
N ASP A 16 -10.02 11.38 18.62
CA ASP A 16 -9.13 10.95 17.55
C ASP A 16 -9.24 9.43 17.36
N LEU A 17 -10.03 9.03 16.36
CA LEU A 17 -10.33 7.62 16.05
C LEU A 17 -9.12 6.87 15.47
N VAL A 18 -8.04 7.56 15.12
CA VAL A 18 -6.84 6.98 14.53
C VAL A 18 -5.62 7.47 15.30
N PRO A 19 -4.92 6.58 16.02
CA PRO A 19 -3.61 6.89 16.59
C PRO A 19 -2.65 7.46 15.52
N ASP A 20 -1.99 8.58 15.84
CA ASP A 20 -1.08 9.29 14.92
C ASP A 20 0.04 8.39 14.34
N ASP A 21 0.45 7.38 15.10
CA ASP A 21 1.46 6.41 14.67
C ASP A 21 0.97 5.54 13.49
N LEU A 22 -0.32 5.23 13.41
CA LEU A 22 -0.91 4.51 12.27
C LEU A 22 -0.98 5.39 11.02
N TYR A 23 -1.25 6.69 11.20
CA TYR A 23 -1.23 7.65 10.08
C TYR A 23 0.17 7.76 9.48
N LEU A 24 1.20 7.94 10.32
CA LEU A 24 2.59 8.04 9.89
C LEU A 24 3.08 6.75 9.20
N ARG A 25 2.72 5.58 9.74
CA ARG A 25 3.04 4.28 9.12
C ARG A 25 2.39 4.14 7.74
N ARG A 26 1.13 4.55 7.60
CA ARG A 26 0.42 4.52 6.31
C ARG A 26 1.04 5.48 5.30
N ALA A 27 1.42 6.69 5.73
CA ALA A 27 2.11 7.64 4.87
C ALA A 27 3.46 7.10 4.39
N ALA A 28 4.24 6.50 5.29
CA ALA A 28 5.52 5.88 4.95
C ALA A 28 5.37 4.68 3.99
N GLU A 29 4.34 3.85 4.15
CA GLU A 29 4.02 2.77 3.22
C GLU A 29 3.65 3.31 1.83
N ARG A 30 2.82 4.34 1.76
CA ARG A 30 2.46 4.99 0.48
C ARG A 30 3.69 5.57 -0.23
N GLY A 31 4.57 6.25 0.49
CA GLY A 31 5.80 6.79 -0.07
C GLY A 31 6.69 5.70 -0.66
N ARG A 32 6.86 4.58 0.06
CA ARG A 32 7.62 3.41 -0.46
C ARG A 32 6.98 2.82 -1.72
N HIS A 33 5.65 2.67 -1.72
CA HIS A 33 4.93 2.19 -2.89
C HIS A 33 5.09 3.10 -4.11
N GLU A 34 5.00 4.42 -3.92
CA GLU A 34 5.18 5.41 -4.99
C GLU A 34 6.61 5.39 -5.58
N VAL A 35 7.64 5.24 -4.74
CA VAL A 35 9.03 5.09 -5.19
C VAL A 35 9.19 3.84 -6.08
N VAL A 36 8.65 2.70 -5.64
CA VAL A 36 8.72 1.46 -6.41
C VAL A 36 8.00 1.61 -7.75
N LEU A 37 6.78 2.15 -7.76
CA LEU A 37 6.06 2.40 -9.01
C LEU A 37 6.79 3.38 -9.94
N GLY A 38 7.45 4.39 -9.39
CA GLY A 38 8.30 5.31 -10.16
C GLY A 38 9.42 4.58 -10.88
N SER A 39 10.10 3.65 -10.20
CA SER A 39 11.18 2.85 -10.79
C SER A 39 10.68 1.92 -11.91
N ILE A 40 9.53 1.26 -11.70
CA ILE A 40 8.91 0.41 -12.72
C ILE A 40 8.53 1.27 -13.93
N ARG A 41 7.93 2.44 -13.72
CA ARG A 41 7.57 3.36 -14.82
C ARG A 41 8.80 3.75 -15.64
N ALA A 42 9.90 4.16 -14.99
CA ALA A 42 11.13 4.54 -15.69
C ALA A 42 11.62 3.41 -16.60
N HIS A 43 11.66 2.17 -16.10
CA HIS A 43 12.04 1.01 -16.91
C HIS A 43 11.06 0.75 -18.08
N LEU A 44 9.75 0.98 -17.88
CA LEU A 44 8.77 0.84 -18.96
C LEU A 44 8.93 1.91 -20.05
N GLU A 45 9.32 3.14 -19.68
CA GLU A 45 9.56 4.24 -20.61
C GLU A 45 10.82 4.03 -21.47
N GLU A 46 11.80 3.25 -20.99
CA GLU A 46 13.01 2.89 -21.74
C GLU A 46 12.77 1.85 -22.85
N GLN A 47 11.59 1.21 -22.89
CA GLN A 47 11.34 0.13 -23.83
C GLN A 47 11.23 0.66 -25.28
N PRO A 48 11.84 -0.03 -26.26
CA PRO A 48 11.97 0.50 -27.63
C PRO A 48 10.68 0.44 -28.46
N SER A 49 9.62 -0.22 -27.95
CA SER A 49 8.36 -0.37 -28.68
C SER A 49 7.18 -0.67 -27.73
N PRO A 50 5.93 -0.43 -28.17
CA PRO A 50 4.74 -0.78 -27.39
C PRO A 50 4.67 -2.26 -27.00
N ILE A 51 5.11 -3.17 -27.87
CA ILE A 51 5.11 -4.61 -27.58
C ILE A 51 6.13 -4.93 -26.47
N ALA A 52 7.30 -4.28 -26.50
CA ALA A 52 8.32 -4.44 -25.46
C ALA A 52 7.82 -3.94 -24.09
N VAL A 53 7.08 -2.81 -24.05
CA VAL A 53 6.39 -2.35 -22.83
C VAL A 53 5.47 -3.43 -22.28
N LEU A 54 4.58 -3.99 -23.11
CA LEU A 54 3.62 -5.00 -22.67
C LEU A 54 4.31 -6.29 -22.20
N ALA A 55 5.41 -6.69 -22.85
CA ALA A 55 6.22 -7.84 -22.43
C ALA A 55 6.87 -7.58 -21.06
N ALA A 56 7.45 -6.39 -20.86
CA ALA A 56 8.05 -5.99 -19.59
C ALA A 56 7.01 -5.93 -18.46
N VAL A 57 5.82 -5.40 -18.71
CA VAL A 57 4.71 -5.39 -17.73
C VAL A 57 4.34 -6.81 -17.30
N ARG A 58 4.17 -7.74 -18.24
CA ARG A 58 3.83 -9.13 -17.93
C ARG A 58 4.88 -9.78 -17.05
N ARG A 59 6.16 -9.53 -17.32
CA ARG A 59 7.27 -10.01 -16.49
C ARG A 59 7.18 -9.44 -15.08
N TRP A 60 7.05 -8.12 -14.93
CA TRP A 60 6.90 -7.49 -13.62
C TRP A 60 5.74 -8.06 -12.80
N THR A 61 4.58 -8.25 -13.43
CA THR A 61 3.42 -8.86 -12.76
C THR A 61 3.75 -10.25 -12.23
N ASN A 62 4.39 -11.10 -13.05
CA ASN A 62 4.77 -12.44 -12.62
C ASN A 62 5.79 -12.42 -11.48
N ASP A 63 6.81 -11.56 -11.57
CA ASP A 63 7.86 -11.44 -10.57
C ASP A 63 7.30 -10.97 -9.21
N VAL A 64 6.39 -9.99 -9.22
CA VAL A 64 5.73 -9.48 -8.00
C VAL A 64 4.83 -10.55 -7.37
N ILE A 65 4.09 -11.32 -8.17
CA ILE A 65 3.26 -12.43 -7.68
C ILE A 65 4.15 -13.49 -7.02
N ALA A 66 5.22 -13.91 -7.70
CA ALA A 66 6.15 -14.91 -7.19
C ALA A 66 6.79 -14.47 -5.86
N LEU A 67 7.25 -13.22 -5.80
CA LEU A 67 7.78 -12.62 -4.57
C LEU A 67 6.75 -12.62 -3.44
N GLY A 68 5.49 -12.26 -3.75
CA GLY A 68 4.38 -12.30 -2.80
C GLY A 68 4.14 -13.70 -2.24
N ASP A 69 4.15 -14.72 -3.09
CA ASP A 69 3.99 -16.11 -2.69
C ASP A 69 5.13 -16.60 -1.79
N GLU A 70 6.37 -16.23 -2.08
CA GLU A 70 7.53 -16.56 -1.25
C GLU A 70 7.44 -15.93 0.15
N VAL A 71 7.12 -14.63 0.21
CA VAL A 71 6.93 -13.92 1.48
C VAL A 71 5.78 -14.53 2.27
N ALA A 72 4.67 -14.88 1.61
CA ALA A 72 3.53 -15.53 2.25
C ALA A 72 3.89 -16.91 2.80
N LYS A 73 4.67 -17.72 2.06
CA LYS A 73 5.19 -19.02 2.55
C LYS A 73 6.03 -18.85 3.80
N GLY A 74 6.90 -17.83 3.84
CA GLY A 74 7.70 -17.50 5.02
C GLY A 74 6.86 -17.22 6.26
N LYS A 75 5.71 -16.54 6.09
CA LYS A 75 4.76 -16.24 7.17
C LYS A 75 3.90 -17.44 7.60
N ARG A 76 3.71 -18.43 6.73
CA ARG A 76 2.88 -19.62 7.00
C ARG A 76 3.63 -20.73 7.73
N LYS A 77 4.97 -20.74 7.74
CA LYS A 77 5.73 -21.70 8.55
C LYS A 77 5.52 -21.36 10.03
N PRO A 78 4.89 -22.25 10.83
CA PRO A 78 4.89 -22.07 12.28
C PRO A 78 6.35 -22.16 12.76
N SER A 79 6.74 -21.23 13.63
CA SER A 79 7.97 -21.38 14.42
C SER A 79 7.87 -22.60 15.33
#